data_AF-A0A1A7R7X4-F1
#
_entry.id   AF-A0A1A7R7X4-F1
#
_cell.length_a   1.000
_cell.length_b   1.000
_cell.length_c   1.000
_cell.angle_alpha   90.00
_cell.angle_beta   90.00
_cell.angle_gamma   90.00
#
_symmetry.space_group_name_H-M   'P 1'
#
loop_
_entity.id
_entity.type
_entity.pdbx_description
1 polymer ?
#
loop_
_entity_poly.entity_id
_entity_poly.type
_entity_poly.pdbx_seq_one_letter_code
_entity_poly.pdbx_strand_id
1 'polypeptide(L)' 'MLVKVDGGFYLNSHHIIAVRISKDVHNAFVVAVEYTPNSVQSTGLFEKKFSVGVDAERYLQSLHKIIGQS' A
#
# COMPACT_ATOMS: atom_id res chain seq x y z
N MET A 1 6.97 0.34 -12.41
CA MET A 1 6.31 1.64 -12.67
C MET A 1 6.20 2.43 -11.35
N LEU A 2 6.22 3.77 -11.35
CA LEU A 2 6.06 4.54 -10.10
C LEU A 2 4.58 4.69 -9.74
N VAL A 3 4.18 4.20 -8.57
CA VAL A 3 2.86 4.31 -7.96
C VAL A 3 2.88 5.47 -6.98
N LYS A 4 2.11 6.52 -7.25
CA LYS A 4 1.95 7.60 -6.29
C LYS A 4 1.11 7.08 -5.12
N VAL A 5 1.68 7.06 -3.93
CA VAL A 5 0.95 6.84 -2.69
C VAL A 5 0.65 8.17 -2.03
N ASP A 6 -0.32 8.18 -1.13
CA ASP A 6 -0.78 9.41 -0.49
C ASP A 6 0.34 10.03 0.37
N GLY A 7 0.35 11.36 0.49
CA GLY A 7 1.43 12.09 1.19
C GLY A 7 2.65 12.47 0.34
N GLY A 8 2.56 12.33 -0.99
CA GLY A 8 3.60 12.80 -1.92
C GLY A 8 4.72 11.80 -2.20
N PHE A 9 4.61 10.57 -1.69
CA PHE A 9 5.57 9.51 -1.92
C PHE A 9 5.24 8.71 -3.19
N TYR A 10 6.28 8.14 -3.80
CA TYR A 10 6.15 7.22 -4.92
C TYR A 10 6.77 5.87 -4.53
N LEU A 11 6.03 4.79 -4.73
CA LEU A 11 6.51 3.42 -4.59
C LEU A 11 6.75 2.84 -5.98
N ASN A 12 7.89 2.18 -6.20
CA ASN A 12 8.06 1.44 -7.46
C ASN A 12 7.28 0.12 -7.37
N SER A 13 6.31 -0.09 -8.25
CA SER A 13 5.45 -1.29 -8.25
C SER A 13 6.23 -2.59 -8.36
N HIS A 14 7.37 -2.60 -9.05
CA HIS A 14 8.23 -3.79 -9.16
C HIS A 14 8.90 -4.17 -7.84
N HIS A 15 8.96 -3.24 -6.89
CA HIS A 15 9.58 -3.44 -5.59
C HIS A 15 8.53 -3.69 -4.50
N ILE A 16 7.24 -3.74 -4.84
CA ILE A 16 6.19 -4.14 -3.90
C ILE A 16 6.30 -5.65 -3.69
N ILE A 17 6.46 -6.02 -2.43
CA ILE A 17 6.58 -7.41 -1.99
C ILE A 17 5.19 -7.95 -1.65
N ALA A 18 4.41 -7.19 -0.89
CA ALA A 18 3.09 -7.61 -0.41
C ALA A 18 2.17 -6.42 -0.13
N VAL A 19 0.86 -6.67 -0.26
CA VAL A 19 -0.20 -5.77 0.20
C VAL A 19 -1.05 -6.56 1.20
N ARG A 20 -1.20 -6.04 2.41
CA ARG A 20 -1.90 -6.70 3.51
C ARG A 20 -3.01 -5.82 4.06
N ILE A 21 -4.08 -6.46 4.49
CA ILE A 21 -5.24 -5.79 5.09
C ILE A 21 -5.41 -6.35 6.50
N SER A 22 -5.55 -5.46 7.46
CA SER A 22 -5.85 -5.82 8.84
C SER A 22 -6.80 -4.80 9.46
N LYS A 23 -7.37 -5.13 10.62
CA LYS A 23 -8.04 -4.18 11.50
C LYS A 23 -7.12 -3.88 12.68
N ASP A 24 -6.95 -2.60 13.01
CA ASP A 24 -6.23 -2.20 14.21
C ASP A 24 -7.13 -2.24 15.46
N VAL A 25 -6.52 -2.01 16.62
CA VAL A 25 -7.17 -2.05 17.93
C VAL A 25 -8.32 -1.04 18.11
N HIS A 26 -8.41 -0.03 17.25
CA HIS A 26 -9.47 0.98 17.23
C HIS A 26 -10.54 0.70 16.16
N ASN A 27 -10.61 -0.54 15.63
CA ASN A 27 -11.46 -0.92 14.51
C ASN A 27 -11.17 -0.18 13.19
N ALA A 28 -10.02 0.51 13.07
CA ALA A 28 -9.62 1.10 11.81
C ALA A 28 -9.08 0.02 10.87
N PHE A 29 -9.40 0.11 9.58
CA PHE A 29 -8.84 -0.73 8.55
C PHE A 29 -7.46 -0.22 8.17
N VAL A 30 -6.46 -1.09 8.16
CA VAL A 30 -5.07 -0.76 7.81
C VAL A 30 -4.72 -1.49 6.53
N VAL A 31 -4.34 -0.72 5.51
CA VAL A 31 -3.72 -1.24 4.29
C VAL A 31 -2.22 -1.02 4.42
N ALA A 32 -1.47 -2.10 4.46
CA ALA A 32 -0.01 -2.11 4.57
C ALA A 32 0.62 -2.58 3.26
N VAL A 33 1.54 -1.79 2.72
CA VAL A 33 2.31 -2.08 1.50
C VAL A 33 3.77 -2.27 1.90
N GLU A 34 4.24 -3.50 1.76
CA GLU A 34 5.63 -3.87 2.00
C GLU A 34 6.42 -3.78 0.70
N TYR A 35 7.58 -3.14 0.71
CA TYR A 35 8.35 -2.87 -0.49
C TYR A 35 9.86 -2.79 -0.24
N THR A 36 10.69 -2.82 -1.29
CA THR A 36 12.15 -2.62 -1.18
C THR A 36 12.55 -1.23 -1.71
N PRO A 37 12.80 -0.22 -0.85
CA PRO A 37 13.01 1.16 -1.29
C PRO A 37 14.28 1.38 -2.12
N ASN A 38 15.42 0.84 -1.67
CA ASN A 38 16.74 1.15 -2.23
C ASN A 38 17.60 -0.10 -2.52
N SER A 39 17.18 -1.27 -2.04
CA SER A 39 17.92 -2.54 -2.16
C SER A 39 16.98 -3.69 -1.82
N VAL A 40 17.11 -4.84 -2.50
CA VAL A 40 16.39 -6.09 -2.19
C VAL A 40 16.63 -6.62 -0.78
N GLN A 41 17.66 -6.13 -0.08
CA GLN A 41 17.99 -6.52 1.30
C GLN A 41 17.34 -5.60 2.35
N SER A 42 16.66 -4.53 1.93
CA SER A 42 16.00 -3.58 2.82
C SER A 42 14.51 -3.57 2.55
N THR A 43 13.73 -3.76 3.61
CA THR A 43 12.27 -3.69 3.55
C THR A 43 11.78 -2.36 4.13
N GLY A 44 10.89 -1.70 3.40
CA GLY A 44 10.08 -0.58 3.85
C GLY A 44 8.62 -0.99 4.01
N LEU A 45 7.93 -0.31 4.91
CA LEU A 45 6.50 -0.49 5.14
C LEU A 45 5.81 0.85 4.99
N PHE A 46 4.81 0.91 4.11
CA PHE A 46 3.89 2.03 4.01
C PHE A 46 2.52 1.58 4.53
N GLU A 47 1.98 2.30 5.52
CA GLU A 47 0.66 2.00 6.06
C GLU A 47 -0.29 3.17 5.86
N LYS A 48 -1.52 2.84 5.46
CA LYS A 48 -2.62 3.78 5.41
C LYS A 48 -3.81 3.26 6.21
N LYS A 49 -4.28 4.09 7.13
CA LYS A 49 -5.43 3.79 7.99
C LYS A 49 -6.70 4.40 7.44
N PHE A 50 -7.80 3.68 7.57
CA PHE A 50 -9.13 4.08 7.16
C PHE A 50 -10.11 3.80 8.30
N SER A 51 -10.95 4.78 8.62
CA SER A 51 -12.04 4.58 9.60
C SER A 51 -13.19 3.75 9.04
N VAL A 52 -13.35 3.71 7.71
CA VAL A 52 -14.45 3.02 7.02
C VAL A 52 -13.91 2.02 6.01
N GLY A 53 -14.45 0.80 6.02
CA GLY A 53 -13.99 -0.30 5.16
C GLY A 53 -14.13 -0.02 3.67
N VAL A 54 -15.19 0.68 3.25
CA VAL A 54 -15.42 1.03 1.84
C VAL A 54 -14.31 1.91 1.27
N ASP A 55 -13.71 2.78 2.07
CA ASP A 55 -12.63 3.66 1.62
C ASP A 55 -11.31 2.88 1.51
N ALA A 56 -11.06 1.94 2.43
CA ALA A 56 -9.95 1.00 2.31
C ALA A 56 -10.06 0.16 1.04
N GLU A 57 -11.26 -0.35 0.73
CA GLU A 57 -11.53 -1.12 -0.48
C GLU A 57 -11.30 -0.32 -1.76
N ARG A 58 -11.82 0.92 -1.84
CA ARG A 58 -11.56 1.81 -2.99
C ARG A 58 -10.08 2.06 -3.19
N TYR A 59 -9.34 2.29 -2.11
CA TYR A 59 -7.90 2.47 -2.17
C TYR A 59 -7.18 1.22 -2.70
N LEU A 60 -7.58 0.04 -2.23
CA LEU A 60 -7.04 -1.24 -2.72
C LEU A 60 -7.32 -1.48 -4.19
N GLN A 61 -8.53 -1.19 -4.67
CA GLN A 61 -8.87 -1.31 -6.10
C GLN A 61 -8.02 -0.38 -6.96
N SER A 62 -7.79 0.86 -6.48
CA SER A 62 -6.90 1.80 -7.16
C SER A 62 -5.46 1.28 -7.19
N LEU A 63 -4.94 0.80 -6.05
CA LEU A 63 -3.59 0.24 -5.96
C LEU A 63 -3.43 -0.98 -6.88
N HIS A 64 -4.40 -1.89 -6.88
CA HIS A 64 -4.39 -3.09 -7.73
C HIS A 64 -4.43 -2.73 -9.22
N LYS A 65 -5.25 -1.75 -9.62
CA LYS A 65 -5.27 -1.28 -11.02
C LYS A 65 -3.92 -0.74 -11.45
N ILE A 66 -3.25 0.04 -10.59
CA ILE A 66 -1.93 0.60 -10.91
C ILE A 66 -0.88 -0.52 -10.97
N ILE A 67 -0.88 -1.46 -10.02
CA ILE A 67 0.08 -2.57 -10.00
C ILE A 67 -0.15 -3.52 -11.20
N GLY A 68 -1.40 -3.90 -11.47
CA GLY A 68 -1.74 -4.84 -12.55
C GLY A 68 -1.62 -4.27 -13.97
N GLN A 69 -1.51 -2.95 -14.11
CA GLN A 69 -1.19 -2.27 -15.37
C GLN A 69 0.33 -1.98 -15.53
N SER A 70 1.16 -2.42 -14.58
CA SER A 70 2.63 -2.22 -14.58
C SER A 70 3.36 -3.23 -15.46
#